data_AF-A0A2T2X3K3-F1
#
_entry.id   AF-A0A2T2X3K3-F1
#
_cell.length_a   1.000
_cell.length_b   1.000
_cell.length_c   1.000
_cell.angle_alpha   90.00
_cell.angle_beta   90.00
_cell.angle_gamma   90.00
#
_symmetry.space_group_name_H-M   'P 1'
#
loop_
_entity.id
_entity.type
_entity.pdbx_description
1 polymer ?
#
loop_
_entity_poly.entity_id
_entity_poly.type
_entity_poly.pdbx_seq_one_letter_code
_entity_poly.pdbx_strand_id
1 'polypeptide(L)' 'MRVQILSWLIGLFLVASLYLLGPIVYFNRVYPYILGMPAILFWYTLVPLLTPVILGTLYLIDRAQNRH' A
#
# COMPACT_ATOMS: atom_id res chain seq x y z
N MET A 1 -9.82 21.20 3.47
CA MET A 1 -10.73 20.04 3.70
C MET A 1 -10.91 19.15 2.47
N ARG A 2 -11.41 19.64 1.32
CA ARG A 2 -11.65 18.79 0.11
C ARG A 2 -10.39 18.05 -0.40
N VAL A 3 -9.26 18.75 -0.53
CA VAL A 3 -7.99 18.17 -1.02
C VAL A 3 -7.46 17.10 -0.07
N GLN A 4 -7.51 17.37 1.24
CA GLN A 4 -7.10 16.42 2.26
C GLN A 4 -7.92 15.12 2.19
N ILE A 5 -9.25 15.21 2.13
CA ILE A 5 -10.12 14.03 2.02
C ILE A 5 -9.76 13.22 0.76
N LEU A 6 -9.49 13.88 -0.37
CA LEU A 6 -9.06 13.21 -1.59
C LEU A 6 -7.72 12.50 -1.42
N SER A 7 -6.73 13.12 -0.78
CA SER A 7 -5.42 12.48 -0.47
C SER A 7 -5.60 11.20 0.35
N TRP A 8 -6.45 11.23 1.38
CA TRP A 8 -6.74 10.05 2.20
C TRP A 8 -7.49 8.96 1.43
N LEU A 9 -8.46 9.33 0.57
CA LEU A 9 -9.16 8.38 -0.28
C LEU A 9 -8.21 7.73 -1.30
N ILE A 10 -7.27 8.48 -1.86
CA ILE A 10 -6.22 7.95 -2.74
C ILE A 10 -5.33 6.98 -1.96
N GLY A 11 -4.94 7.33 -0.74
CA GLY A 11 -4.17 6.46 0.16
C GLY A 11 -4.88 5.15 0.46
N LEU A 12 -6.15 5.23 0.83
CA LEU A 12 -7.00 4.06 1.08
C LEU A 12 -7.12 3.20 -0.18
N PHE A 13 -7.39 3.81 -1.32
CA PHE A 13 -7.49 3.12 -2.60
C PHE A 13 -6.18 2.41 -2.97
N LEU A 14 -5.04 3.06 -2.76
CA LEU A 14 -3.72 2.49 -3.01
C LEU A 14 -3.47 1.27 -2.13
N VAL A 15 -3.69 1.38 -0.81
CA VAL A 15 -3.50 0.26 0.12
C VAL A 15 -4.45 -0.90 -0.20
N ALA A 16 -5.73 -0.62 -0.45
CA ALA A 16 -6.71 -1.64 -0.83
C ALA A 16 -6.32 -2.33 -2.14
N SER A 17 -5.84 -1.58 -3.12
CA SER A 17 -5.37 -2.13 -4.41
C SER A 17 -4.15 -3.03 -4.23
N LEU A 18 -3.22 -2.68 -3.33
CA LEU A 18 -2.07 -3.53 -3.02
C LEU A 18 -2.52 -4.87 -2.42
N TYR A 19 -3.54 -4.89 -1.56
CA TYR A 19 -4.07 -6.13 -0.98
C TYR A 19 -4.92 -6.95 -1.96
N LEU A 20 -5.72 -6.31 -2.81
CA LEU A 20 -6.65 -7.01 -3.68
C LEU A 20 -6.06 -7.31 -5.06
N LEU A 21 -5.57 -6.28 -5.74
CA LEU A 21 -5.12 -6.38 -7.13
C LEU A 21 -3.71 -6.98 -7.24
N GLY A 22 -2.82 -6.64 -6.31
CA GLY A 22 -1.44 -7.15 -6.30
C GLY A 22 -1.39 -8.69 -6.35
N PRO A 23 -2.04 -9.40 -5.41
CA PRO A 23 -2.13 -10.86 -5.44
C PRO A 23 -2.77 -11.38 -6.70
N ILE A 24 -3.95 -10.89 -7.05
CA ILE A 24 -4.75 -11.42 -8.16
C ILE A 24 -3.99 -11.36 -9.48
N VAL A 25 -3.31 -10.25 -9.75
CA VAL A 25 -2.65 -10.00 -11.05
C VAL A 25 -1.31 -10.71 -11.16
N TYR A 26 -0.54 -10.81 -10.07
CA TYR A 26 0.87 -11.21 -10.16
C TYR A 26 1.35 -12.22 -9.12
N PHE A 27 0.93 -12.07 -7.86
CA PHE A 27 1.49 -12.87 -6.76
C PHE A 27 0.69 -14.15 -6.45
N ASN A 28 -0.48 -14.37 -7.06
CA ASN A 28 -1.29 -15.58 -6.89
C ASN A 28 -0.71 -16.79 -7.65
N ARG A 29 0.48 -17.21 -7.25
CA ARG A 29 1.19 -18.38 -7.79
C ARG A 29 2.07 -19.00 -6.72
N VAL A 30 2.22 -20.32 -6.79
CA VAL A 30 3.01 -21.10 -5.82
C VAL A 30 4.51 -20.89 -6.06
N TYR A 31 4.94 -20.89 -7.33
CA TYR A 31 6.32 -20.66 -7.75
C TYR A 31 6.42 -19.37 -8.57
N PRO A 32 7.53 -18.62 -8.48
CA PRO A 32 8.74 -18.91 -7.71
C PRO A 32 8.55 -18.64 -6.21
N TYR A 33 9.40 -19.28 -5.40
CA TYR A 33 9.54 -18.96 -3.98
C TYR A 33 10.39 -17.70 -3.84
N ILE A 34 9.93 -16.77 -3.00
CA ILE A 34 10.62 -15.54 -2.65
C ILE A 34 10.96 -15.64 -1.17
N LEU A 35 12.24 -15.55 -0.81
CA LEU A 35 12.70 -15.69 0.58
C LEU A 35 12.20 -16.97 1.29
N GLY A 36 12.08 -18.08 0.56
CA GLY A 36 11.64 -19.37 1.11
C GLY A 36 10.12 -19.51 1.27
N MET A 37 9.31 -18.55 0.83
CA MET A 37 7.84 -18.62 0.85
C MET A 37 7.22 -18.44 -0.55
N PRO A 38 6.01 -18.99 -0.80
CA PRO A 38 5.26 -18.69 -2.02
C PRO A 38 5.08 -17.19 -2.23
N ALA A 39 5.06 -16.76 -3.50
CA ALA A 39 4.99 -15.35 -3.89
C ALA A 39 3.82 -14.60 -3.23
N ILE A 40 2.66 -15.26 -3.04
CA ILE A 40 1.48 -14.68 -2.38
C ILE A 40 1.74 -14.34 -0.91
N LEU A 41 2.43 -15.22 -0.18
CA LEU A 41 2.75 -15.00 1.24
C LEU A 41 3.79 -13.90 1.38
N PHE A 42 4.79 -13.87 0.50
CA PHE A 42 5.76 -12.78 0.44
C PHE A 42 5.06 -11.44 0.26
N TRP A 43 4.11 -11.36 -0.68
CA TRP A 43 3.38 -10.13 -0.94
C TRP A 43 2.52 -9.68 0.25
N TYR A 44 1.76 -10.60 0.84
CA TYR A 44 0.97 -10.28 2.04
C TYR A 44 1.82 -9.96 3.27
N THR A 45 3.09 -10.34 3.30
CA THR A 45 4.05 -9.91 4.33
C THR A 45 4.63 -8.52 4.01
N LEU A 46 4.86 -8.22 2.73
CA LEU A 46 5.42 -6.95 2.27
C LEU A 46 4.42 -5.78 2.39
N VAL A 47 3.16 -5.96 1.98
CA VAL A 47 2.16 -4.87 1.96
C VAL A 47 1.92 -4.25 3.35
N PRO A 48 1.83 -5.00 4.47
CA PRO A 48 1.78 -4.43 5.81
C PRO A 48 2.97 -3.55 6.15
N LEU A 49 4.17 -3.87 5.66
CA LEU A 49 5.38 -3.06 5.87
C LEU A 49 5.37 -1.79 5.03
N LEU A 50 4.79 -1.84 3.82
CA LEU A 50 4.61 -0.67 2.95
C LEU A 50 3.51 0.27 3.45
N THR A 51 2.48 -0.25 4.12
CA THR A 51 1.33 0.53 4.60
C THR A 51 1.73 1.72 5.48
N PRO A 52 2.53 1.59 6.56
CA PRO A 52 2.94 2.73 7.36
C PRO A 52 3.83 3.72 6.58
N VAL A 53 4.60 3.25 5.59
CA VAL A 53 5.38 4.14 4.71
C VAL A 53 4.45 5.00 3.85
N ILE A 54 3.41 4.41 3.27
CA ILE A 54 2.40 5.12 2.47
C ILE A 54 1.66 6.14 3.33
N LEU A 55 1.14 5.71 4.49
CA LEU A 55 0.39 6.58 5.39
C LEU A 55 1.26 7.68 5.99
N GLY A 56 2.50 7.36 6.36
CA GLY A 56 3.46 8.35 6.85
C GLY A 56 3.79 9.39 5.78
N THR A 57 3.98 8.98 4.52
CA THR A 57 4.22 9.90 3.41
C THR A 57 3.01 10.80 3.18
N LEU A 58 1.79 10.26 3.19
CA LEU A 58 0.55 11.03 3.09
C LEU A 58 0.41 12.04 4.23
N TYR A 59 0.70 11.62 5.47
CA TYR A 59 0.69 12.51 6.63
C TYR A 59 1.69 13.68 6.47
N LEU A 60 2.90 13.41 5.97
CA LEU A 60 3.90 14.45 5.75
C LEU A 60 3.48 15.43 4.65
N ILE A 61 2.86 14.94 3.57
CA ILE A 61 2.31 15.79 2.49
C ILE A 61 1.19 16.67 3.04
N ASP A 62 0.22 16.08 3.76
CA ASP A 62 -0.88 16.82 4.36
C ASP A 62 -0.38 17.88 5.34
N ARG A 63 0.64 17.54 6.16
CA ARG A 63 1.25 18.49 7.10
C ARG A 63 1.94 19.65 6.38
N ALA A 64 2.60 19.39 5.25
CA ALA A 64 3.25 20.43 4.46
C ALA A 64 2.22 21.37 3.80
N GLN A 65 1.10 20.83 3.33
CA GLN A 65 0.03 21.61 2.68
C GLN A 65 -0.78 22.47 3.67
N ASN A 66 -0.98 22.00 4.90
CA ASN A 66 -1.78 22.69 5.92
C ASN A 66 -0.94 23.61 6.86
N ARG A 67 0.32 23.93 6.50
CA ARG A 67 1.21 24.80 7.29
C ARG A 67 1.13 26.29 6.93
N HIS A 68 0.15 26.68 6.11
CA HIS A 68 -0.22 28.07 5.83
C HIS A 68 -1.53 28.41 6.53
#